data_AF-A0A7S2FH74-F1
#
_entry.id   AF-A0A7S2FH74-F1
#
_cell.length_a   1.000
_cell.length_b   1.000
_cell.length_c   1.000
_cell.angle_alpha   90.00
_cell.angle_beta   90.00
_cell.angle_gamma   90.00
#
_symmetry.space_group_name_H-M   'P 1'
#
loop_
_entity.id
_entity.type
_entity.pdbx_description
1 polymer ?
#
loop_
_entity_poly.entity_id
_entity_poly.type
_entity_poly.pdbx_seq_one_letter_code
_entity_poly.pdbx_strand_id
1 'polypeptide(L)'
;RPPVSTPPTSPSACSWVNCTPDHPLCFEGDGLSYFRVPVVDEQSAELLPHLPDAVAFVWDALDVGGVVLLHCKHGQSRSAAVAAACLMSRRGWTALRSLEHLKACRPRVRPNPGFLRQLEEFGRTLAPQHASSK
;
A
#
# COMPACT_ATOMS: atom_id res chain seq x y z
N ARG A 1 30.71 -9.20 -31.21
CA ARG A 1 30.29 -8.55 -29.94
C ARG A 1 28.81 -8.23 -30.08
N PRO A 2 27.91 -8.79 -29.25
CA PRO A 2 26.51 -8.38 -29.30
C PRO A 2 26.40 -6.92 -28.80
N PRO A 3 25.39 -6.16 -29.24
CA PRO A 3 25.17 -4.81 -28.73
C PRO A 3 24.87 -4.89 -27.24
N VAL A 4 25.59 -4.09 -26.45
CA VAL A 4 25.23 -3.78 -25.07
C VAL A 4 23.86 -3.10 -25.14
N SER A 5 22.84 -3.76 -24.60
CA SER A 5 21.55 -3.14 -24.34
C SER A 5 21.79 -2.00 -23.35
N THR A 6 21.65 -0.76 -23.82
CA THR A 6 21.63 0.40 -22.93
C THR A 6 20.46 0.25 -21.96
N PRO A 7 20.65 0.49 -20.64
CA PRO A 7 19.54 0.51 -19.70
C PRO A 7 18.55 1.62 -20.09
N PRO A 8 17.24 1.47 -19.84
CA PRO A 8 16.27 2.54 -20.09
C PRO A 8 16.64 3.76 -19.24
N THR A 9 16.94 4.87 -19.90
CA THR A 9 17.39 6.16 -19.32
C THR A 9 16.22 7.10 -19.02
N SER A 10 15.11 6.60 -18.49
CA SER A 10 14.09 7.46 -17.88
C SER A 10 14.08 7.16 -16.38
N PRO A 11 14.17 8.17 -15.48
CA PRO A 11 13.96 7.91 -14.07
C PRO A 11 12.60 7.24 -13.92
N SER A 12 12.56 6.00 -13.40
CA SER A 12 11.30 5.34 -13.09
C SER A 12 10.41 6.34 -12.33
N ALA A 13 9.19 6.57 -12.82
CA ALA A 13 8.26 7.50 -12.20
C ALA A 13 8.13 7.14 -10.71
N CYS A 14 8.33 8.13 -9.84
CA CYS A 14 8.34 7.94 -8.39
C CYS A 14 7.02 8.47 -7.83
N SER A 15 6.30 7.61 -7.12
CA SER A 15 4.99 7.91 -6.53
C SER A 15 5.01 7.72 -5.02
N TRP A 16 4.32 8.56 -4.27
CA TRP A 16 4.35 8.57 -2.81
C TRP A 16 2.95 8.36 -2.25
N VAL A 17 2.82 7.45 -1.30
CA VAL A 17 1.59 7.22 -0.54
C VAL A 17 1.80 7.67 0.90
N ASN A 18 1.23 8.82 1.25
CA ASN A 18 1.32 9.41 2.58
C ASN A 18 0.13 8.98 3.44
N CYS A 19 0.36 8.09 4.41
CA CYS A 19 -0.65 7.56 5.31
C CYS A 19 -0.76 8.40 6.60
N THR A 20 -0.91 9.72 6.46
CA THR A 20 -1.13 10.66 7.58
C THR A 20 -2.10 11.77 7.15
N PRO A 21 -2.86 12.36 8.09
CA PRO A 21 -3.73 13.49 7.78
C PRO A 21 -2.94 14.80 7.63
N ASP A 22 -1.86 14.95 8.40
CA ASP A 22 -1.23 16.22 8.71
C ASP A 22 0.22 16.35 8.23
N HIS A 23 0.89 15.25 7.86
CA HIS A 23 2.27 15.35 7.37
C HIS A 23 2.29 15.98 5.97
N PRO A 24 3.15 16.98 5.71
CA PRO A 24 3.20 17.68 4.42
C PRO A 24 3.54 16.73 3.26
N LEU A 25 3.04 17.05 2.07
CA LEU A 25 3.52 16.46 0.81
C LEU A 25 4.80 17.19 0.41
N CYS A 26 5.88 16.94 1.15
CA CYS A 26 7.19 17.46 0.76
C CYS A 26 7.47 16.99 -0.66
N PHE A 27 7.81 17.90 -1.59
CA PHE A 27 8.09 17.67 -3.02
C PHE A 27 6.89 17.58 -3.98
N GLU A 28 5.70 18.04 -3.57
CA GLU A 28 4.60 18.29 -4.50
C GLU A 28 5.04 19.33 -5.56
N GLY A 29 5.07 18.93 -6.83
CA GLY A 29 5.51 19.77 -7.96
C GLY A 29 6.78 19.32 -8.69
N ASP A 30 7.59 18.42 -8.10
CA ASP A 30 8.86 17.95 -8.69
C ASP A 30 8.68 16.76 -9.66
N GLY A 31 7.51 16.65 -10.31
CA GLY A 31 7.16 15.50 -11.14
C GLY A 31 6.85 14.21 -10.36
N LEU A 32 6.66 14.33 -9.04
CA LEU A 32 6.27 13.26 -8.13
C LEU A 32 4.74 13.17 -8.01
N SER A 33 4.19 11.97 -8.15
CA SER A 33 2.77 11.69 -7.97
C SER A 33 2.48 11.36 -6.50
N TYR A 34 1.48 12.01 -5.91
CA TYR A 34 1.09 11.78 -4.51
C TYR A 34 -0.30 11.18 -4.38
N PHE A 35 -0.44 10.31 -3.40
CA PHE A 35 -1.72 9.85 -2.89
C PHE A 35 -1.72 9.94 -1.37
N ARG A 36 -2.79 10.51 -0.79
CA ARG A 36 -2.91 10.67 0.67
C ARG A 36 -3.98 9.72 1.20
N VAL A 37 -3.61 8.98 2.23
CA VAL A 37 -4.53 8.23 3.09
C VAL A 37 -4.61 8.98 4.44
N PRO A 38 -5.60 9.86 4.63
CA PRO A 38 -5.61 10.83 5.74
C PRO A 38 -6.09 10.20 7.06
N VAL A 39 -5.33 9.24 7.59
CA VAL A 39 -5.71 8.47 8.79
C VAL A 39 -4.76 8.70 9.97
N VAL A 40 -5.34 8.90 11.16
CA VAL A 40 -4.62 8.91 12.44
C VAL A 40 -4.26 7.48 12.85
N ASP A 41 -3.27 7.30 13.71
CA ASP A 41 -2.81 5.97 14.14
C ASP A 41 -3.57 5.45 15.38
N GLU A 42 -4.89 5.43 15.28
CA GLU A 42 -5.79 5.05 16.37
C GLU A 42 -6.65 3.85 15.97
N GLN A 43 -7.06 3.05 16.96
CA GLN A 43 -7.86 1.85 16.70
C GLN A 43 -9.29 2.16 16.21
N SER A 44 -9.77 3.36 16.51
CA SER A 44 -11.06 3.92 16.06
C SER A 44 -11.00 4.54 14.67
N ALA A 45 -9.81 4.71 14.08
CA ALA A 45 -9.67 5.33 12.77
C ALA A 45 -10.11 4.38 11.65
N GLU A 46 -10.88 4.90 10.70
CA GLU A 46 -11.38 4.17 9.54
C GLU A 46 -10.31 4.18 8.43
N LEU A 47 -9.63 3.06 8.24
CA LEU A 47 -8.68 2.80 7.15
C LEU A 47 -9.34 2.07 5.98
N LEU A 48 -10.27 1.15 6.24
CA LEU A 48 -10.91 0.29 5.25
C LEU A 48 -11.47 1.05 4.04
N PRO A 49 -12.18 2.19 4.19
CA PRO A 49 -12.73 2.92 3.05
C PRO A 49 -11.65 3.45 2.08
N HIS A 50 -10.42 3.64 2.55
CA HIS A 50 -9.32 4.16 1.75
C HIS A 50 -8.50 3.07 1.04
N LEU A 51 -8.64 1.80 1.45
CA LEU A 51 -7.80 0.72 0.93
C LEU A 51 -7.97 0.48 -0.57
N PRO A 52 -9.18 0.46 -1.16
CA PRO A 52 -9.35 0.23 -2.61
C PRO A 52 -8.57 1.24 -3.46
N ASP A 53 -8.75 2.53 -3.18
CA ASP A 53 -8.12 3.61 -3.97
C ASP A 53 -6.60 3.65 -3.75
N ALA A 54 -6.14 3.45 -2.52
CA ALA A 54 -4.70 3.40 -2.21
C ALA A 54 -4.03 2.22 -2.91
N VAL A 55 -4.67 1.05 -2.93
CA VAL A 55 -4.18 -0.15 -3.61
C VAL A 55 -4.13 0.06 -5.12
N ALA A 56 -5.18 0.63 -5.72
CA ALA A 56 -5.22 0.95 -7.14
C ALA A 56 -4.07 1.89 -7.52
N PHE A 57 -3.89 2.99 -6.79
CA PHE A 57 -2.80 3.94 -7.03
C PHE A 57 -1.41 3.29 -6.99
N VAL A 58 -1.18 2.42 -6.00
CA VAL A 58 0.10 1.70 -5.88
C VAL A 58 0.33 0.80 -7.09
N TRP A 59 -0.68 0.03 -7.51
CA TRP A 59 -0.51 -0.89 -8.63
C TRP A 59 -0.39 -0.19 -9.97
N ASP A 60 -1.17 0.87 -10.22
CA ASP A 60 -1.05 1.68 -11.43
C ASP A 60 0.38 2.22 -11.60
N ALA A 61 0.99 2.71 -10.51
CA ALA A 61 2.36 3.20 -10.53
C ALA A 61 3.40 2.08 -10.73
N LEU A 62 3.18 0.90 -10.15
CA LEU A 62 4.10 -0.23 -10.30
C LEU A 62 3.99 -0.91 -11.68
N ASP A 63 2.80 -0.98 -12.27
CA ASP A 63 2.56 -1.64 -13.55
C ASP A 63 3.17 -0.89 -14.74
N VAL A 64 3.41 0.42 -14.61
CA VAL A 64 4.19 1.21 -15.57
C VAL A 64 5.72 1.18 -15.31
N GLY A 65 6.20 0.34 -14.40
CA GLY A 65 7.61 0.22 -14.05
C GLY A 65 8.14 1.34 -13.13
N GLY A 66 7.23 2.04 -12.44
CA GLY A 66 7.56 3.06 -11.45
C GLY A 66 7.98 2.47 -10.10
N VAL A 67 8.26 3.37 -9.15
CA VAL A 67 8.60 3.02 -7.77
C VAL A 67 7.65 3.76 -6.82
N VAL A 68 7.15 3.06 -5.80
CA VAL A 68 6.21 3.63 -4.83
C VAL A 68 6.81 3.65 -3.43
N LEU A 69 6.84 4.82 -2.80
CA LEU A 69 7.15 4.99 -1.38
C LEU A 69 5.87 5.05 -0.54
N LEU A 70 5.58 4.00 0.23
CA LEU A 70 4.52 3.97 1.24
C LEU A 70 5.06 4.39 2.60
N HIS A 71 4.61 5.53 3.13
CA HIS A 71 5.10 6.04 4.41
C HIS A 71 3.99 6.54 5.35
N CYS A 72 4.33 6.62 6.63
CA CYS A 72 3.57 7.31 7.67
C CYS A 72 4.57 7.99 8.60
N LYS A 73 4.20 8.32 9.85
CA LYS A 73 5.13 8.93 10.81
C LYS A 73 6.32 8.02 11.20
N HIS A 74 6.06 6.73 11.45
CA HIS A 74 7.08 5.79 11.95
C HIS A 74 7.35 4.59 11.02
N GLY A 75 6.54 4.43 9.97
CA GLY A 75 6.59 3.25 9.09
C GLY A 75 6.35 1.94 9.85
N GLN A 76 5.41 1.94 10.82
CA GLN A 76 5.11 0.80 11.69
C GLN A 76 3.67 0.30 11.54
N SER A 77 2.69 1.21 11.55
CA SER A 77 1.27 0.85 11.64
C SER A 77 0.50 1.19 10.35
N ARG A 78 0.10 2.45 10.15
CA ARG A 78 -0.70 2.91 8.99
C ARG A 78 -0.18 2.47 7.62
N SER A 79 1.06 2.87 7.28
CA SER A 79 1.64 2.51 5.98
C SER A 79 1.91 1.01 5.83
N ALA A 80 2.16 0.30 6.95
CA ALA A 80 2.31 -1.14 6.93
C ALA A 80 0.98 -1.86 6.68
N ALA A 81 -0.13 -1.32 7.18
CA ALA A 81 -1.47 -1.82 6.89
C ALA A 81 -1.82 -1.63 5.41
N VAL A 82 -1.55 -0.45 4.82
CA VAL A 82 -1.75 -0.22 3.38
C VAL A 82 -0.87 -1.16 2.54
N ALA A 83 0.40 -1.34 2.91
CA ALA A 83 1.28 -2.29 2.23
C ALA A 83 0.77 -3.74 2.34
N ALA A 84 0.18 -4.13 3.46
CA ALA A 84 -0.44 -5.44 3.62
C ALA A 84 -1.64 -5.60 2.69
N ALA A 85 -2.52 -4.59 2.61
CA ALA A 85 -3.66 -4.59 1.69
C ALA A 85 -3.22 -4.73 0.22
N CYS A 86 -2.11 -4.09 -0.17
CA CYS A 86 -1.52 -4.28 -1.49
C CYS A 86 -1.15 -5.75 -1.72
N LEU A 87 -0.38 -6.36 -0.80
CA LEU A 87 0.00 -7.78 -0.91
C LEU A 87 -1.21 -8.71 -0.99
N MET A 88 -2.26 -8.45 -0.20
CA MET A 88 -3.51 -9.20 -0.23
C MET A 88 -4.16 -9.13 -1.61
N SER A 89 -4.31 -7.94 -2.19
CA SER A 89 -4.96 -7.73 -3.48
C SER A 89 -4.25 -8.42 -4.65
N ARG A 90 -2.93 -8.30 -4.76
CA ARG A 90 -2.16 -8.81 -5.92
C ARG A 90 -1.80 -10.28 -5.80
N ARG A 91 -1.59 -10.78 -4.58
CA ARG A 91 -1.12 -12.15 -4.33
C ARG A 91 -2.18 -13.09 -3.77
N GLY A 92 -3.39 -12.58 -3.47
CA GLY A 92 -4.44 -13.35 -2.82
C GLY A 92 -4.04 -13.83 -1.43
N TRP A 93 -3.14 -13.11 -0.75
CA TRP A 93 -2.67 -13.49 0.58
C TRP A 93 -3.68 -13.09 1.65
N THR A 94 -3.67 -13.83 2.77
CA THR A 94 -4.39 -13.40 3.97
C THR A 94 -3.71 -12.19 4.61
N ALA A 95 -4.44 -11.46 5.46
CA ALA A 95 -3.87 -10.36 6.24
C ALA A 95 -2.67 -10.83 7.08
N LEU A 96 -2.80 -11.99 7.74
CA LEU A 96 -1.73 -12.59 8.54
C LEU A 96 -0.46 -12.85 7.71
N ARG A 97 -0.59 -13.57 6.58
CA ARG A 97 0.55 -13.90 5.70
C ARG A 97 1.24 -12.64 5.17
N SER A 98 0.44 -11.64 4.80
CA SER A 98 0.95 -10.36 4.31
C SER A 98 1.76 -9.63 5.38
N LEU A 99 1.27 -9.61 6.63
CA LEU A 99 1.95 -8.98 7.75
C LEU A 99 3.20 -9.74 8.20
N GLU A 100 3.19 -11.07 8.16
CA GLU A 100 4.38 -11.89 8.44
C GLU A 100 5.48 -11.61 7.43
N HIS A 101 5.15 -11.54 6.14
CA HIS A 101 6.09 -11.16 5.11
C HIS A 101 6.67 -9.75 5.35
N LEU A 102 5.81 -8.77 5.63
CA LEU A 102 6.25 -7.41 5.93
C LEU A 102 7.15 -7.35 7.19
N LYS A 103 6.85 -8.14 8.23
CA LYS A 103 7.69 -8.23 9.44
C LYS A 103 9.06 -8.86 9.14
N ALA A 104 9.13 -9.85 8.26
CA ALA A 104 10.39 -10.43 7.83
C ALA A 104 11.28 -9.40 7.12
N CYS A 105 10.68 -8.51 6.30
CA CYS A 105 11.40 -7.41 5.65
C CYS A 105 11.71 -6.24 6.59
N ARG A 106 10.81 -5.94 7.53
CA ARG A 106 10.91 -4.82 8.48
C ARG A 106 10.35 -5.24 9.86
N PRO A 107 11.22 -5.69 10.79
CA PRO A 107 10.79 -6.24 12.08
C PRO A 107 9.93 -5.32 12.96
N ARG A 108 9.98 -4.01 12.72
CA ARG A 108 9.17 -3.01 13.45
C ARG A 108 7.71 -2.94 12.99
N VAL A 109 7.31 -3.65 11.93
CA VAL A 109 5.92 -3.66 11.44
C VAL A 109 4.97 -4.20 12.52
N ARG A 110 4.03 -3.35 12.91
CA ARG A 110 3.03 -3.66 13.94
C ARG A 110 1.83 -2.71 13.79
N PRO A 111 0.89 -3.00 12.88
CA PRO A 111 -0.38 -2.29 12.80
C PRO A 111 -1.14 -2.36 14.12
N ASN A 112 -1.91 -1.32 14.42
CA ASN A 112 -2.80 -1.33 15.57
C ASN A 112 -3.94 -2.37 15.38
N PRO A 113 -4.55 -2.87 16.46
CA PRO A 113 -5.62 -3.88 16.37
C PRO A 113 -6.83 -3.48 15.53
N GLY A 114 -7.18 -2.19 15.49
CA GLY A 114 -8.26 -1.68 14.64
C GLY A 114 -7.98 -1.92 13.16
N PHE A 115 -6.77 -1.59 12.71
CA PHE A 115 -6.34 -1.84 11.33
C PHE A 115 -6.21 -3.33 11.01
N LEU A 116 -5.85 -4.18 11.97
CA LEU A 116 -5.83 -5.63 11.75
C LEU A 116 -7.24 -6.16 11.41
N ARG A 117 -8.27 -5.74 12.17
CA ARG A 117 -9.67 -6.11 11.90
C ARG A 117 -10.13 -5.62 10.53
N GLN A 118 -9.81 -4.38 10.19
CA GLN A 118 -10.17 -3.79 8.91
C GLN A 118 -9.44 -4.46 7.73
N LEU A 119 -8.21 -4.96 7.90
CA LEU A 119 -7.54 -5.76 6.88
C LEU A 119 -8.25 -7.11 6.66
N GLU A 120 -8.72 -7.76 7.72
CA GLU A 120 -9.52 -8.99 7.58
C GLU A 120 -10.83 -8.73 6.83
N GLU A 121 -11.51 -7.61 7.12
CA GLU A 121 -12.70 -7.16 6.41
C GLU A 121 -12.41 -6.90 4.92
N PHE A 122 -11.33 -6.20 4.61
CA PHE A 122 -10.86 -5.98 3.24
C PHE A 122 -10.58 -7.30 2.52
N GLY A 123 -10.00 -8.29 3.21
CA GLY A 123 -9.80 -9.63 2.65
C GLY A 123 -11.10 -10.30 2.19
N ARG A 124 -12.22 -10.05 2.89
CA ARG A 124 -13.55 -10.58 2.51
C ARG A 124 -14.11 -9.89 1.27
N THR A 125 -13.81 -8.60 1.06
CA THR A 125 -14.25 -7.88 -0.15
C THR A 125 -13.46 -8.28 -1.38
N LEU A 126 -12.23 -8.80 -1.22
CA LEU A 126 -11.39 -9.31 -2.30
C LEU A 126 -11.73 -10.75 -2.72
N ALA A 127 -12.34 -11.54 -1.85
CA ALA A 127 -12.74 -12.90 -2.18
C ALA A 127 -13.82 -12.87 -3.28
N PRO A 128 -13.74 -13.76 -4.29
CA PRO A 128 -14.80 -13.87 -5.28
C PRO A 128 -16.10 -14.15 -4.52
N GLN A 129 -17.07 -13.23 -4.64
CA GLN A 129 -18.39 -13.47 -4.09
C GLN A 129 -18.95 -14.67 -4.84
N HIS A 130 -19.10 -15.81 -4.16
CA HIS A 130 -19.85 -16.91 -4.75
C HIS A 130 -21.21 -16.36 -5.15
N ALA A 131 -21.47 -16.35 -6.47
CA ALA A 131 -22.75 -16.04 -7.03
C ALA A 131 -23.79 -16.86 -6.27
N SER A 132 -24.59 -16.19 -5.43
CA SER A 132 -25.82 -16.76 -4.90
C SER A 132 -26.82 -16.82 -6.05
N SER A 133 -26.64 -17.79 -6.94
CA SER A 133 -27.74 -18.32 -7.74
C SER A 133 -28.56 -19.21 -6.82
N LYS A 134 -29.68 -18.68 -6.33
CA LYS A 134 -30.86 -19.49 -6.12
C LYS A 134 -31.51 -19.78 -7.47
#